data_AF-A0A2T1DD72-F1
#
_entry.id   AF-A0A2T1DD72-F1
#
_cell.length_a   1.000
_cell.length_b   1.000
_cell.length_c   1.000
_cell.angle_alpha   90.00
_cell.angle_beta   90.00
_cell.angle_gamma   90.00
#
_symmetry.space_group_name_H-M   'P 1'
#
loop_
_entity.id
_entity.type
_entity.pdbx_description
1 polymer ?
#
loop_
_entity_poly.entity_id
_entity_poly.type
_entity_poly.pdbx_seq_one_letter_code
_entity_poly.pdbx_strand_id
1 'polypeptide(L)'
;MTTRPTDNAFPLHSTDFFDEKPIGSTTHHGLSKREYFAAIALQGLLASTHWEFCKIDDVWEHQAPSLEDFAEIAVEQADKLIEELSISTRSLQR
;
A
#
# COMPACT_ATOMS: atom_id res chain seq x y z
N MET A 1 -10.57 13.85 10.11
CA MET A 1 -9.09 13.88 10.20
C MET A 1 -8.55 13.60 8.81
N THR A 2 -7.95 14.56 8.13
CA THR A 2 -7.55 14.43 6.71
C THR A 2 -6.46 13.37 6.53
N THR A 3 -6.64 12.41 5.64
CA THR A 3 -5.65 11.37 5.32
C THR A 3 -4.54 11.95 4.47
N ARG A 4 -3.35 12.20 5.02
CA ARG A 4 -2.20 12.67 4.23
C ARG A 4 -1.29 11.50 3.84
N PRO A 5 -0.67 11.51 2.65
CA PRO A 5 0.22 10.45 2.19
C PRO A 5 1.39 10.17 3.14
N THR A 6 1.93 11.24 3.74
CA THR A 6 3.09 11.22 4.63
C THR A 6 2.76 10.98 6.09
N ASP A 7 1.47 10.87 6.45
CA ASP A 7 1.12 10.47 7.81
C ASP A 7 1.63 9.04 8.04
N ASN A 8 1.99 8.69 9.29
CA ASN A 8 2.35 7.32 9.61
C ASN A 8 1.15 6.38 9.39
N ALA A 9 1.44 5.21 8.80
CA ALA A 9 0.45 4.15 8.63
C ALA A 9 0.01 3.55 9.97
N PHE A 10 0.90 3.57 10.97
CA PHE A 10 0.67 3.06 12.31
C PHE A 10 0.77 4.18 13.36
N PRO A 11 0.14 4.02 14.54
CA PRO A 11 0.30 4.96 15.64
C PRO A 11 1.77 5.10 16.04
N LEU A 12 2.25 6.35 16.21
CA LEU A 12 3.62 6.65 16.65
C LEU A 12 3.93 6.19 18.08
N HIS A 13 2.87 6.00 18.87
CA HIS A 13 2.92 5.44 20.20
C HIS A 13 1.88 4.34 20.26
N SER A 14 2.29 3.09 20.03
CA SER A 14 1.54 1.98 20.65
C SER A 14 2.11 1.81 22.05
N THR A 15 1.24 1.91 23.04
CA THR A 15 1.54 1.39 24.36
C THR A 15 1.09 -0.06 24.29
N ASP A 16 2.03 -0.98 24.13
CA ASP A 16 1.69 -2.40 24.17
C ASP A 16 1.40 -2.75 25.63
N PHE A 17 0.29 -3.44 25.85
CA PHE A 17 -0.14 -3.87 27.18
C PHE A 17 -0.01 -5.39 27.32
N PHE A 18 0.58 -5.86 28.41
CA PHE A 18 0.54 -7.25 28.86
C PHE A 18 0.08 -7.24 30.30
N ASP A 19 -0.96 -8.02 30.60
CA ASP A 19 -1.64 -8.00 31.90
C ASP A 19 -2.00 -6.59 32.38
N GLU A 20 -2.61 -5.78 31.50
CA GLU A 20 -3.04 -4.39 31.76
C GLU A 20 -1.90 -3.41 32.12
N LYS A 21 -0.64 -3.83 32.01
CA LYS A 21 0.53 -3.00 32.27
C LYS A 21 1.21 -2.60 30.96
N PRO A 22 1.63 -1.33 30.82
CA PRO A 22 2.39 -0.89 29.65
C PRO A 22 3.78 -1.56 29.66
N ILE A 23 4.11 -2.31 28.61
CA ILE A 23 5.36 -3.08 28.49
C ILE A 23 6.47 -2.24 27.84
N GLY A 24 6.10 -1.20 27.11
CA GLY A 24 7.04 -0.29 26.45
C GLY A 24 6.32 0.66 25.50
N SER A 25 6.94 1.80 25.22
CA SER A 25 6.54 2.67 24.11
C SER A 25 7.53 2.48 22.98
N THR A 26 7.13 1.84 21.90
CA THR A 26 7.93 1.80 20.67
C THR A 26 7.59 3.01 19.84
N THR A 27 8.55 3.92 19.68
CA THR A 27 8.49 4.95 18.64
C THR A 27 8.87 4.30 17.32
N HIS A 28 7.87 3.92 16.53
CA HIS A 28 8.11 3.38 15.21
C HIS A 28 8.43 4.53 14.24
N HIS A 29 9.65 4.56 13.69
CA HIS A 29 9.89 5.18 12.38
C HIS A 29 9.28 4.27 11.31
N GLY A 30 7.95 4.10 11.36
CA GLY A 30 7.20 3.19 10.51
C GLY A 30 7.00 3.71 9.10
N LEU A 31 6.36 2.89 8.27
CA LEU A 31 5.95 3.28 6.92
C LEU A 31 4.95 4.45 6.97
N SER A 32 5.06 5.35 6.00
CA SER A 32 4.00 6.29 5.67
C SER A 32 2.78 5.55 5.11
N LYS A 33 1.59 6.17 5.18
CA LYS A 33 0.35 5.60 4.61
C LYS A 33 0.51 5.26 3.13
N ARG A 34 1.20 6.12 2.37
CA ARG A 34 1.49 5.87 0.96
C ARG A 34 2.33 4.61 0.76
N GLU A 35 3.44 4.49 1.49
CA GLU A 35 4.32 3.31 1.40
C GLU A 35 3.59 2.03 1.83
N TYR A 36 2.79 2.11 2.89
CA TYR A 36 2.00 0.97 3.36
C TYR A 36 0.97 0.52 2.32
N PHE A 37 0.18 1.45 1.76
CA PHE A 37 -0.80 1.10 0.73
C PHE A 37 -0.14 0.59 -0.55
N ALA A 38 0.99 1.18 -0.95
CA ALA A 38 1.76 0.69 -2.09
C ALA A 38 2.28 -0.73 -1.84
N ALA A 39 2.78 -1.04 -0.64
CA ALA A 39 3.24 -2.38 -0.30
C ALA A 39 2.11 -3.42 -0.35
N ILE A 40 0.93 -3.09 0.17
CA ILE A 40 -0.25 -3.98 0.13
C ILE A 40 -0.76 -4.16 -1.31
N ALA A 41 -0.82 -3.09 -2.11
CA ALA A 41 -1.21 -3.17 -3.51
C ALA A 41 -0.23 -4.03 -4.32
N LEU A 42 1.08 -3.85 -4.12
CA LEU A 42 2.11 -4.66 -4.74
C LEU A 42 1.98 -6.14 -4.36
N GLN A 43 1.74 -6.44 -3.08
CA GLN A 43 1.51 -7.80 -2.62
C GLN A 43 0.29 -8.43 -3.32
N GLY A 44 -0.80 -7.67 -3.48
CA GLY A 44 -1.99 -8.12 -4.20
C GLY A 44 -1.73 -8.37 -5.69
N LEU A 45 -0.97 -7.49 -6.34
CA LEU A 45 -0.57 -7.65 -7.74
C LEU A 45 0.27 -8.91 -7.92
N LEU A 46 1.33 -9.08 -7.13
CA LEU A 46 2.21 -10.26 -7.18
C LEU A 46 1.49 -11.58 -6.84
N ALA A 47 0.46 -11.53 -6.00
CA ALA A 47 -0.36 -12.70 -5.71
C ALA A 47 -1.34 -13.05 -6.86
N SER A 48 -1.71 -12.06 -7.68
CA SER A 48 -2.70 -12.20 -8.76
C SER A 48 -2.07 -12.41 -10.13
N THR A 49 -0.75 -12.28 -10.24
CA THR A 49 -0.04 -12.52 -11.49
C THR A 49 -0.03 -13.99 -11.85
N HIS A 50 -0.75 -14.33 -12.91
CA HIS A 50 -0.58 -15.58 -13.63
C HIS A 50 0.37 -15.35 -14.81
N TRP A 51 1.30 -16.29 -15.03
CA TRP A 51 2.19 -16.26 -16.18
C TRP A 51 1.41 -16.62 -17.44
N GLU A 52 1.30 -15.70 -18.39
CA GLU A 52 0.73 -15.97 -19.72
C GLU A 52 1.84 -16.01 -20.77
N PHE A 53 1.75 -16.99 -21.66
CA PHE A 53 2.56 -17.08 -22.87
C PHE A 53 1.82 -16.39 -24.00
N CYS A 54 2.45 -15.41 -24.63
CA CYS A 54 1.89 -14.72 -25.79
C CYS A 54 2.70 -15.09 -27.05
N LYS A 55 2.01 -15.23 -28.19
CA LYS A 55 2.66 -15.50 -29.47
C LYS A 55 2.91 -14.17 -30.19
N ILE A 56 4.17 -13.79 -30.33
CA ILE A 56 4.61 -12.58 -31.05
C ILE A 56 5.44 -13.07 -32.25
N ASP A 57 5.08 -12.67 -33.47
CA ASP A 57 5.82 -13.00 -34.71
C ASP A 57 6.18 -14.48 -34.87
N ASP A 58 5.20 -15.36 -34.65
CA ASP A 58 5.36 -16.83 -34.68
C ASP A 58 6.28 -17.44 -33.60
N VAL A 59 6.80 -16.65 -32.67
CA VAL A 59 7.58 -17.08 -31.51
C VAL A 59 6.73 -16.99 -30.24
N TRP A 60 6.81 -18.00 -29.38
CA TRP A 60 6.26 -17.90 -28.04
C TRP A 60 7.19 -17.04 -27.20
N GLU A 61 6.78 -15.79 -26.93
CA GLU A 61 7.52 -14.87 -26.09
C GLU A 61 6.86 -14.71 -24.73
N HIS A 62 7.70 -14.68 -23.71
CA HIS A 62 7.31 -14.34 -22.36
C HIS A 62 7.21 -12.82 -22.23
N GLN A 63 6.00 -12.27 -22.23
CA GLN A 63 5.75 -10.93 -21.72
C GLN A 63 5.13 -11.03 -20.32
N ALA A 64 5.98 -11.37 -19.34
CA ALA A 64 5.62 -11.07 -17.96
C ALA A 64 5.86 -9.57 -17.74
N PRO A 65 4.90 -8.83 -17.15
CA PRO A 65 5.18 -7.47 -16.72
C PRO A 65 6.38 -7.47 -15.80
N SER A 66 7.23 -6.46 -15.92
CA SER A 66 8.41 -6.34 -15.07
C SER A 66 7.99 -6.06 -13.63
N LEU A 67 8.87 -6.37 -12.67
CA LEU A 67 8.64 -5.99 -11.27
C LEU A 67 8.48 -4.46 -11.13
N GLU A 68 9.15 -3.70 -11.99
CA GLU A 68 9.08 -2.24 -12.04
C GLU A 68 7.68 -1.77 -12.42
N ASP A 69 7.05 -2.42 -13.41
CA ASP A 69 5.67 -2.12 -13.82
C ASP A 69 4.68 -2.34 -12.67
N PHE A 70 4.83 -3.45 -11.93
CA PHE A 70 3.98 -3.72 -10.76
C PHE A 70 4.18 -2.70 -9.64
N ALA A 71 5.43 -2.27 -9.40
CA ALA A 71 5.73 -1.27 -8.39
C ALA A 71 5.09 0.09 -8.75
N GLU A 72 5.16 0.50 -10.02
CA GLU A 72 4.55 1.74 -10.50
C GLU A 72 3.02 1.70 -10.32
N ILE A 73 2.37 0.62 -10.77
CA ILE A 73 0.91 0.44 -10.62
C ILE A 73 0.52 0.46 -9.14
N ALA A 74 1.27 -0.22 -8.27
CA ALA A 74 0.99 -0.27 -6.84
C ALA A 74 1.01 1.13 -6.19
N VAL A 75 1.97 1.96 -6.58
CA VAL A 75 2.08 3.34 -6.11
C VAL A 75 0.92 4.19 -6.63
N GLU A 76 0.55 4.06 -7.90
CA GLU A 76 -0.59 4.77 -8.47
C GLU A 76 -1.91 4.42 -7.76
N GLN A 77 -2.14 3.14 -7.47
CA GLN A 77 -3.32 2.69 -6.72
C GLN A 77 -3.34 3.25 -5.30
N ALA A 78 -2.17 3.31 -4.63
CA ALA A 78 -2.05 3.92 -3.32
C ALA A 78 -2.42 5.41 -3.34
N ASP A 79 -1.94 6.16 -4.34
CA ASP A 79 -2.22 7.59 -4.48
C ASP A 79 -3.72 7.85 -4.74
N LYS A 80 -4.37 7.07 -5.62
CA LYS A 80 -5.83 7.14 -5.86
C LYS A 80 -6.64 6.86 -4.60
N LEU A 81 -6.27 5.84 -3.82
CA LEU A 81 -6.97 5.51 -2.57
C LEU A 81 -6.86 6.65 -1.54
N ILE A 82 -5.67 7.25 -1.41
CA ILE A 82 -5.47 8.37 -0.49
C ILE A 82 -6.34 9.57 -0.89
N GLU A 83 -6.45 9.86 -2.19
CA GLU A 83 -7.32 10.91 -2.72
C GLU A 83 -8.79 10.66 -2.35
N GLU A 84 -9.32 9.47 -2.64
CA GLU A 84 -10.70 9.09 -2.34
C GLU A 84 -11.03 9.19 -0.85
N LEU A 85 -10.15 8.67 0.02
CA LEU A 85 -10.32 8.78 1.47
C LEU A 85 -10.29 10.22 1.96
N SER A 86 -9.47 11.07 1.32
CA SER A 86 -9.40 12.50 1.65
C SER A 86 -10.68 13.23 1.27
N ILE A 87 -11.33 12.87 0.17
CA ILE A 87 -12.61 13.43 -0.28
C ILE A 87 -13.74 12.95 0.65
N SER A 88 -13.84 11.64 0.90
CA SER A 88 -14.89 11.06 1.76
C SER A 88 -14.86 11.62 3.19
N THR A 89 -13.68 11.97 3.70
CA THR A 89 -13.59 12.56 5.04
C THR A 89 -14.16 13.98 5.09
N ARG A 90 -14.12 14.72 3.97
CA ARG A 90 -14.68 16.09 3.88
C ARG A 90 -16.20 16.09 3.79
N SER A 91 -16.80 15.06 3.17
CA SER A 91 -18.27 14.97 3.06
C SER A 91 -18.94 14.63 4.40
N LEU A 92 -18.29 13.84 5.24
CA LEU A 92 -18.79 13.48 6.59
C LEU A 92 -18.70 14.60 7.64
N GLN A 93 -18.03 15.72 7.34
CA GLN A 93 -17.89 16.87 8.24
C GLN A 93 -18.84 18.04 7.92
N ARG A 94 -19.76 17.87 6.97
CA ARG A 94 -20.84 18.82 6.65
C ARG A 94 -22.16 18.30 7.17
#